data_AF-A0A6A2XGI8-F1
#
_entry.id   AF-A0A6A2XGI8-F1
#
_cell.length_a   1.000
_cell.length_b   1.000
_cell.length_c   1.000
_cell.angle_alpha   90.00
_cell.angle_beta   90.00
_cell.angle_gamma   90.00
#
_symmetry.space_group_name_H-M   'P 1'
#
loop_
_entity.id
_entity.type
_entity.pdbx_description
1 polymer ?
#
loop_
_entity_poly.entity_id
_entity_poly.type
_entity_poly.pdbx_seq_one_letter_code
_entity_poly.pdbx_strand_id
1 'polypeptide(L)'
;MEPHPPRSPHDEAPHTHSHPSTSIPVTGTCCKGSSETTYAPPSQSPTSCSDLSSPPIYRPIRAPALNLPQSNTQAIMLTPVPQSEKVPTIAPPFHFRTPSKKITCPDDIRKFHDSSTSKNFLGFIVVLSESIRGRKISDPCHESPIVSKIVSIIENLTLWVDQIPPVQQSSRYGNISYRTWHERLTENTESLMLRFLPEDLKPSTIEIVPYFADSFGNTIRIDYGTGHETNFAAWLYCLARMGLIMEEDYQAVVKKGPFAEHSPMLDDISAVPNWKKVNGGMLKMYKAEVLEKVPIMQHFLFGWLIKW
;
A
#
# COMPACT_ATOMS: atom_id res chain seq x y z
N MET A 1 31.58 -61.54 -31.15
CA MET A 1 30.36 -62.18 -30.63
C MET A 1 29.19 -61.46 -31.28
N GLU A 2 28.44 -62.23 -32.05
CA GLU A 2 27.43 -61.90 -33.07
C GLU A 2 26.08 -61.45 -32.46
N PRO A 3 25.02 -61.11 -33.25
CA PRO A 3 24.28 -59.84 -33.15
C PRO A 3 22.76 -59.98 -32.85
N HIS A 4 22.04 -58.83 -32.87
CA HIS A 4 20.59 -58.51 -33.05
C HIS A 4 19.59 -59.62 -33.51
N PRO A 5 18.24 -59.37 -33.58
CA PRO A 5 17.23 -58.62 -32.79
C PRO A 5 15.92 -59.49 -32.62
N PRO A 6 14.67 -59.05 -32.92
CA PRO A 6 13.70 -58.12 -32.27
C PRO A 6 12.38 -58.80 -31.80
N ARG A 7 11.44 -58.04 -31.20
CA ARG A 7 9.96 -57.98 -31.47
C ARG A 7 9.09 -57.82 -30.20
N SER A 8 8.16 -56.87 -30.28
CA SER A 8 6.82 -56.97 -29.66
C SER A 8 5.87 -57.64 -30.66
N PRO A 9 4.83 -58.37 -30.21
CA PRO A 9 3.47 -57.84 -30.41
C PRO A 9 2.41 -58.25 -29.35
N HIS A 10 1.36 -57.43 -29.30
CA HIS A 10 -0.07 -57.67 -29.06
C HIS A 10 -0.62 -58.92 -28.33
N ASP A 11 -1.51 -58.62 -27.37
CA ASP A 11 -2.87 -59.16 -27.14
C ASP A 11 -3.19 -60.63 -27.49
N GLU A 12 -3.54 -61.44 -26.48
CA GLU A 12 -4.86 -62.10 -26.36
C GLU A 12 -4.94 -62.95 -25.06
N ALA A 13 -6.05 -62.79 -24.33
CA ALA A 13 -6.54 -63.66 -23.24
C ALA A 13 -7.10 -64.98 -23.84
N PRO A 14 -7.76 -65.93 -23.10
CA PRO A 14 -8.13 -65.99 -21.68
C PRO A 14 -7.84 -67.37 -21.02
N HIS A 15 -8.08 -67.51 -19.71
CA HIS A 15 -8.92 -68.58 -19.13
C HIS A 15 -9.12 -68.36 -17.62
N THR A 16 -10.40 -68.47 -17.27
CA THR A 16 -11.09 -68.29 -16.00
C THR A 16 -10.77 -69.34 -14.93
N HIS A 17 -10.79 -68.96 -13.65
CA HIS A 17 -11.58 -69.68 -12.62
C HIS A 17 -11.84 -68.82 -11.36
N SER A 18 -13.14 -68.62 -11.11
CA SER A 18 -13.87 -68.53 -9.82
C SER A 18 -13.56 -67.43 -8.78
N HIS A 19 -14.47 -66.46 -8.75
CA HIS A 19 -15.05 -65.66 -7.64
C HIS A 19 -15.33 -66.43 -6.32
N PRO A 20 -15.56 -65.79 -5.14
CA PRO A 20 -16.45 -64.61 -4.89
C PRO A 20 -15.89 -63.57 -3.88
N SER A 21 -16.44 -62.37 -3.62
CA SER A 21 -17.67 -61.68 -4.02
C SER A 21 -17.62 -60.21 -3.52
N THR A 22 -18.13 -59.30 -4.37
CA THR A 22 -18.91 -58.05 -4.12
C THR A 22 -18.51 -57.10 -3.00
N SER A 23 -18.15 -55.82 -3.18
CA SER A 23 -18.34 -54.78 -4.20
C SER A 23 -19.70 -54.02 -4.23
N ILE A 24 -19.52 -52.69 -4.22
CA ILE A 24 -20.30 -51.57 -4.80
C ILE A 24 -21.53 -50.97 -4.06
N PRO A 25 -21.92 -49.71 -4.39
CA PRO A 25 -22.27 -48.64 -3.45
C PRO A 25 -23.66 -48.04 -3.84
N VAL A 26 -23.83 -46.71 -3.74
CA VAL A 26 -24.73 -45.81 -4.53
C VAL A 26 -25.82 -45.09 -3.73
N THR A 27 -25.71 -43.75 -3.78
CA THR A 27 -26.70 -42.64 -3.74
C THR A 27 -28.03 -42.78 -3.00
N GLY A 28 -28.46 -41.68 -2.36
CA GLY A 28 -29.88 -41.37 -2.24
C GLY A 28 -30.26 -40.44 -1.09
N THR A 29 -30.74 -39.25 -1.47
CA THR A 29 -31.99 -38.66 -0.97
C THR A 29 -32.25 -38.61 0.54
N CYS A 30 -32.08 -37.42 1.15
CA CYS A 30 -32.60 -37.18 2.50
C CYS A 30 -34.08 -36.73 2.44
N CYS A 31 -34.97 -37.69 2.70
CA CYS A 31 -36.38 -37.45 2.99
C CYS A 31 -36.57 -37.06 4.48
N LYS A 32 -37.58 -36.23 4.72
CA LYS A 32 -38.10 -35.82 6.04
C LYS A 32 -38.45 -37.00 6.94
N GLY A 33 -38.19 -36.87 8.25
CA GLY A 33 -38.69 -37.78 9.29
C GLY A 33 -38.24 -37.39 10.69
N SER A 34 -39.15 -36.71 11.40
CA SER A 34 -39.25 -36.42 12.83
C SER A 34 -38.50 -37.31 13.85
N SER A 35 -37.88 -36.69 14.85
CA SER A 35 -38.15 -37.01 16.27
C SER A 35 -37.70 -35.85 17.18
N GLU A 36 -38.55 -35.58 18.16
CA GLU A 36 -38.56 -34.44 19.07
C GLU A 36 -37.48 -34.54 20.14
N THR A 37 -36.96 -33.40 20.59
CA THR A 37 -36.66 -33.21 22.02
C THR A 37 -37.06 -31.81 22.45
N THR A 38 -37.94 -31.84 23.43
CA THR A 38 -38.76 -30.78 24.02
C THR A 38 -37.93 -29.87 24.91
N TYR A 39 -37.96 -28.55 24.67
CA TYR A 39 -38.02 -27.55 25.74
C TYR A 39 -38.94 -26.40 25.32
N ALA A 40 -39.91 -26.08 26.18
CA ALA A 40 -40.99 -25.12 25.95
C ALA A 40 -40.54 -23.65 26.22
N PRO A 41 -41.21 -22.65 25.61
CA PRO A 41 -40.81 -21.25 25.64
C PRO A 41 -41.46 -20.47 26.80
N PRO A 42 -41.10 -19.18 26.97
CA PRO A 42 -42.17 -18.18 27.02
C PRO A 42 -41.95 -16.97 26.11
N SER A 43 -42.97 -16.73 25.28
CA SER A 43 -43.43 -15.49 24.64
C SER A 43 -44.24 -14.65 25.68
N GLN A 44 -44.62 -13.37 25.57
CA GLN A 44 -44.63 -12.31 24.54
C GLN A 44 -45.08 -11.00 25.25
N SER A 45 -44.56 -9.80 24.95
CA SER A 45 -45.18 -8.73 24.10
C SER A 45 -45.26 -7.38 24.85
N PRO A 46 -45.63 -6.22 24.23
CA PRO A 46 -45.76 -5.87 22.80
C PRO A 46 -45.03 -4.57 22.40
N THR A 47 -44.66 -4.38 21.13
CA THR A 47 -45.09 -3.21 20.32
C THR A 47 -44.56 -3.31 18.90
N SER A 48 -45.48 -3.12 17.95
CA SER A 48 -45.25 -3.05 16.52
C SER A 48 -44.50 -1.78 16.11
N CYS A 49 -43.61 -1.86 15.13
CA CYS A 49 -43.61 -0.87 14.07
C CYS A 49 -42.98 -1.44 12.80
N SER A 50 -43.79 -1.49 11.75
CA SER A 50 -43.42 -1.66 10.37
C SER A 50 -42.58 -0.45 9.95
N ASP A 51 -41.37 -0.64 9.42
CA ASP A 51 -40.79 0.35 8.52
C ASP A 51 -39.89 -0.35 7.49
N LEU A 52 -40.51 -0.61 6.35
CA LEU A 52 -39.84 -0.91 5.09
C LEU A 52 -38.86 0.23 4.80
N SER A 53 -37.57 -0.08 4.73
CA SER A 53 -36.53 0.87 4.32
C SER A 53 -36.90 1.48 2.98
N SER A 54 -37.18 2.78 2.96
CA SER A 54 -37.31 3.55 1.73
C SER A 54 -35.97 3.56 0.98
N PRO A 55 -35.96 3.54 -0.37
CA PRO A 55 -34.73 3.66 -1.13
C PRO A 55 -34.06 5.03 -0.89
N PRO A 56 -32.73 5.13 -0.99
CA PRO A 56 -32.01 6.34 -0.61
C PRO A 56 -32.47 7.55 -1.43
N ILE A 57 -32.76 8.64 -0.73
CA ILE A 57 -33.12 9.93 -1.31
C ILE A 57 -31.96 10.42 -2.19
N TYR A 58 -32.23 10.64 -3.47
CA TYR A 58 -31.28 11.26 -4.40
C TYR A 58 -30.88 12.65 -3.89
N ARG A 59 -29.59 12.85 -3.61
CA ARG A 59 -29.01 14.16 -3.29
C ARG A 59 -28.55 14.84 -4.59
N PRO A 60 -28.93 16.11 -4.83
CA PRO A 60 -28.38 16.88 -5.95
C PRO A 60 -26.85 17.00 -5.83
N ILE A 61 -26.18 17.00 -6.99
CA ILE A 61 -24.71 17.01 -7.19
C ILE A 61 -23.98 18.19 -6.49
N ARG A 62 -24.68 19.14 -5.87
CA ARG A 62 -24.11 20.33 -5.19
C ARG A 62 -24.30 20.37 -3.67
N ALA A 63 -24.65 19.27 -3.02
CA ALA A 63 -24.68 19.23 -1.56
C ALA A 63 -23.25 19.01 -1.02
N PRO A 64 -22.74 19.84 -0.10
CA PRO A 64 -21.42 19.62 0.49
C PRO A 64 -21.39 18.26 1.21
N ALA A 65 -20.35 17.47 0.92
CA ALA A 65 -20.14 16.18 1.57
C ALA A 65 -19.40 16.39 2.90
N LEU A 66 -19.95 15.78 3.96
CA LEU A 66 -19.39 15.69 5.32
C LEU A 66 -19.24 17.02 6.08
N ASN A 67 -20.03 17.16 7.16
CA ASN A 67 -19.71 18.08 8.24
C ASN A 67 -18.42 17.60 8.93
N LEU A 68 -17.24 17.94 8.39
CA LEU A 68 -16.05 17.99 9.23
C LEU A 68 -16.31 19.02 10.35
N PRO A 69 -15.90 18.76 11.60
CA PRO A 69 -16.05 19.75 12.66
C PRO A 69 -15.38 21.06 12.23
N GLN A 70 -16.17 22.14 12.15
CA GLN A 70 -15.78 23.46 11.60
C GLN A 70 -14.48 24.02 12.22
N SER A 71 -14.13 23.58 13.44
CA SER A 71 -12.92 23.98 14.16
C SER A 71 -11.63 23.57 13.45
N ASN A 72 -11.57 22.35 12.89
CA ASN A 72 -10.33 21.85 12.26
C ASN A 72 -10.09 22.53 10.91
N THR A 73 -11.14 22.79 10.14
CA THR A 73 -11.03 23.44 8.83
C THR A 73 -10.50 24.87 8.94
N GLN A 74 -10.95 25.64 9.94
CA GLN A 74 -10.47 27.01 10.17
C GLN A 74 -8.99 27.02 10.57
N ALA A 75 -8.55 26.12 11.45
CA ALA A 75 -7.15 25.99 11.85
C ALA A 75 -6.23 25.64 10.66
N ILE A 76 -6.67 24.70 9.81
CA ILE A 76 -5.93 24.30 8.60
C ILE A 76 -5.84 25.47 7.62
N MET A 77 -6.92 26.23 7.41
CA MET A 77 -6.92 27.39 6.52
C MET A 77 -5.90 28.47 6.92
N LEU A 78 -5.76 28.71 8.23
CA LEU A 78 -4.87 29.73 8.79
C LEU A 78 -3.39 29.31 8.86
N THR A 79 -3.11 28.00 8.84
CA THR A 79 -1.73 27.47 8.83
C THR A 79 -0.97 27.98 7.60
N PRO A 80 0.29 28.42 7.70
CA PRO A 80 1.07 28.81 6.53
C PRO A 80 1.25 27.61 5.59
N VAL A 81 1.30 27.86 4.28
CA VAL A 81 1.62 26.80 3.31
C VAL A 81 3.05 26.33 3.59
N PRO A 82 3.30 25.02 3.73
CA PRO A 82 4.66 24.50 3.85
C PRO A 82 5.56 24.98 2.70
N GLN A 83 6.82 25.28 3.01
CA GLN A 83 7.80 25.75 2.02
C GLN A 83 8.75 24.60 1.63
N SER A 84 9.31 24.67 0.42
CA SER A 84 10.33 23.73 -0.02
C SER A 84 11.62 23.91 0.77
N GLU A 85 12.30 22.80 1.03
CA GLU A 85 13.59 22.77 1.71
C GLU A 85 14.54 21.91 0.88
N LYS A 86 15.80 22.33 0.81
CA LYS A 86 16.84 21.50 0.18
C LYS A 86 17.13 20.31 1.07
N VAL A 87 17.16 19.12 0.49
CA VAL A 87 17.48 17.89 1.22
C VAL A 87 18.97 17.86 1.57
N PRO A 88 19.35 17.82 2.86
CA PRO A 88 20.76 17.79 3.25
C PRO A 88 21.36 16.40 3.00
N THR A 89 22.39 16.31 2.16
CA THR A 89 23.07 15.04 1.91
C THR A 89 23.91 14.60 3.10
N ILE A 90 24.02 13.29 3.31
CA ILE A 90 24.88 12.70 4.34
C ILE A 90 26.34 12.62 3.88
N ALA A 91 27.26 12.53 4.84
CA ALA A 91 28.67 12.27 4.60
C ALA A 91 29.16 11.13 5.53
N PRO A 92 30.23 10.39 5.14
CA PRO A 92 30.86 9.41 6.01
C PRO A 92 31.43 10.02 7.31
N PRO A 93 31.56 9.25 8.41
CA PRO A 93 31.15 7.84 8.53
C PRO A 93 29.62 7.68 8.62
N PHE A 94 29.11 6.63 7.98
CA PHE A 94 27.68 6.31 8.00
C PHE A 94 27.32 5.50 9.25
N HIS A 95 26.15 5.78 9.81
CA HIS A 95 25.64 5.08 11.01
C HIS A 95 24.22 4.55 10.79
N PHE A 96 24.00 3.91 9.63
CA PHE A 96 22.72 3.28 9.31
C PHE A 96 22.30 2.30 10.41
N ARG A 97 21.01 2.29 10.71
CA ARG A 97 20.44 1.44 11.75
C ARG A 97 19.02 1.04 11.39
N THR A 98 18.57 -0.09 11.92
CA THR A 98 17.18 -0.50 11.83
C THR A 98 16.29 0.62 12.40
N PRO A 99 15.34 1.16 11.61
CA PRO A 99 14.51 2.24 12.06
C PRO A 99 13.41 1.69 12.97
N SER A 100 12.88 2.53 13.85
CA SER A 100 11.91 2.12 14.89
C SER A 100 10.78 3.12 15.03
N LYS A 101 9.62 2.65 15.45
CA LYS A 101 8.47 3.50 15.78
C LYS A 101 8.77 4.34 17.02
N LYS A 102 8.42 5.62 16.97
CA LYS A 102 8.64 6.56 18.08
C LYS A 102 7.39 7.33 18.49
N ILE A 103 6.42 7.48 17.58
CA ILE A 103 5.20 8.23 17.84
C ILE A 103 4.18 7.32 18.50
N THR A 104 3.81 7.63 19.74
CA THR A 104 2.82 6.89 20.52
C THR A 104 1.69 7.77 21.04
N CYS A 105 1.91 9.07 21.13
CA CYS A 105 0.94 10.03 21.64
C CYS A 105 1.01 11.39 20.88
N PRO A 106 0.05 12.30 21.10
CA PRO A 106 0.07 13.63 20.48
C PRO A 106 1.31 14.46 20.81
N ASP A 107 1.95 14.23 21.95
CA ASP A 107 3.14 14.97 22.38
C ASP A 107 4.37 14.57 21.54
N ASP A 108 4.46 13.29 21.18
CA ASP A 108 5.46 12.78 20.24
C ASP A 108 5.31 13.44 18.86
N ILE A 109 4.07 13.67 18.40
CA ILE A 109 3.82 14.41 17.15
C ILE A 109 4.33 15.83 17.25
N ARG A 110 4.03 16.55 18.34
CA ARG A 110 4.52 17.92 18.52
C ARG A 110 6.05 17.97 18.51
N LYS A 111 6.69 17.04 19.23
CA LYS A 111 8.15 16.89 19.21
C LYS A 111 8.69 16.65 17.80
N PHE A 112 8.10 15.72 17.04
CA PHE A 112 8.51 15.47 15.67
C PHE A 112 8.32 16.70 14.81
N HIS A 113 7.16 17.35 14.89
CA HIS A 113 6.81 18.53 14.09
C HIS A 113 7.78 19.70 14.31
N ASP A 114 8.24 19.91 15.55
CA ASP A 114 9.22 20.96 15.87
C ASP A 114 10.64 20.65 15.38
N SER A 115 10.94 19.38 15.10
CA SER A 115 12.26 18.92 14.66
C SER A 115 12.64 19.42 13.27
N SER A 116 13.95 19.56 13.03
CA SER A 116 14.48 19.81 11.68
C SER A 116 14.20 18.65 10.74
N THR A 117 14.14 17.40 11.24
CA THR A 117 13.81 16.23 10.42
C THR A 117 12.43 16.36 9.78
N SER A 118 11.41 16.76 10.55
CA SER A 118 10.05 16.93 10.03
C SER A 118 9.97 18.06 9.02
N LYS A 119 10.64 19.19 9.30
CA LYS A 119 10.72 20.33 8.36
C LYS A 119 11.38 19.94 7.05
N ASN A 120 12.51 19.23 7.10
CA ASN A 120 13.20 18.74 5.90
C ASN A 120 12.38 17.72 5.12
N PHE A 121 11.71 16.80 5.81
CA PHE A 121 10.85 15.80 5.16
C PHE A 121 9.65 16.47 4.48
N LEU A 122 8.94 17.36 5.17
CA LEU A 122 7.82 18.09 4.58
C LEU A 122 8.28 19.01 3.44
N GLY A 123 9.43 19.68 3.59
CA GLY A 123 10.03 20.49 2.53
C GLY A 123 10.44 19.66 1.31
N PHE A 124 10.85 18.41 1.50
CA PHE A 124 11.07 17.46 0.40
C PHE A 124 9.77 17.15 -0.37
N ILE A 125 8.65 16.94 0.32
CA ILE A 125 7.34 16.77 -0.35
C ILE A 125 6.97 18.01 -1.16
N VAL A 126 7.21 19.20 -0.59
CA VAL A 126 6.93 20.46 -1.28
C VAL A 126 7.81 20.58 -2.53
N VAL A 127 9.13 20.36 -2.46
CA VAL A 127 10.00 20.49 -3.64
C VAL A 127 9.66 19.45 -4.74
N LEU A 128 9.24 18.24 -4.38
CA LEU A 128 8.69 17.27 -5.34
C LEU A 128 7.45 17.82 -6.05
N SER A 129 6.49 18.38 -5.30
CA SER A 129 5.30 19.05 -5.86
C SER A 129 5.67 20.24 -6.76
N GLU A 130 6.68 21.02 -6.40
CA GLU A 130 7.14 22.15 -7.22
C GLU A 130 7.84 21.72 -8.51
N SER A 131 8.57 20.60 -8.50
CA SER A 131 9.31 20.09 -9.66
C SER A 131 8.42 19.77 -10.87
N ILE A 132 7.15 19.42 -10.62
CA ILE A 132 6.16 19.10 -11.65
C ILE A 132 5.21 20.26 -11.99
N ARG A 133 5.38 21.43 -11.37
CA ARG A 133 4.48 22.58 -11.56
C ARG A 133 4.43 23.00 -13.04
N GLY A 134 3.24 22.96 -13.62
CA GLY A 134 3.01 23.38 -15.01
C GLY A 134 3.57 22.42 -16.06
N ARG A 135 3.91 21.18 -15.67
CA ARG A 135 4.45 20.16 -16.58
C ARG A 135 3.44 19.03 -16.77
N LYS A 136 3.31 18.52 -18.00
CA LYS A 136 2.51 17.32 -18.29
C LYS A 136 3.30 16.06 -18.00
N ILE A 137 2.60 14.96 -17.72
CA ILE A 137 3.20 13.62 -17.57
C ILE A 137 4.03 13.26 -18.82
N SER A 138 3.52 13.59 -20.01
CA SER A 138 4.18 13.34 -21.31
C SER A 138 5.43 14.16 -21.59
N ASP A 139 5.67 15.26 -20.86
CA ASP A 139 6.82 16.11 -21.16
C ASP A 139 8.13 15.35 -20.90
N PRO A 140 9.20 15.58 -21.68
CA PRO A 140 10.51 15.03 -21.34
C PRO A 140 10.99 15.58 -19.99
N CYS A 141 11.78 14.78 -19.27
CA CYS A 141 12.45 15.15 -18.03
C CYS A 141 13.80 14.46 -17.95
N HIS A 142 14.70 14.98 -17.12
CA HIS A 142 15.93 14.28 -16.78
C HIS A 142 15.57 12.98 -16.04
N GLU A 143 16.22 11.88 -16.43
CA GLU A 143 16.05 10.57 -15.80
C GLU A 143 17.44 9.98 -15.59
N SER A 144 17.90 9.96 -14.34
CA SER A 144 19.16 9.31 -14.01
C SER A 144 19.05 7.78 -14.10
N PRO A 145 20.17 7.05 -14.26
CA PRO A 145 20.18 5.60 -14.23
C PRO A 145 19.53 5.02 -12.95
N ILE A 146 19.64 5.72 -11.82
CA ILE A 146 19.01 5.33 -10.56
C ILE A 146 17.49 5.38 -10.69
N VAL A 147 16.93 6.46 -11.24
CA VAL A 147 15.48 6.57 -11.47
C VAL A 147 14.98 5.46 -12.40
N SER A 148 15.68 5.17 -13.50
CA SER A 148 15.31 4.06 -14.38
C SER A 148 15.31 2.70 -13.65
N LYS A 149 16.26 2.47 -12.74
CA LYS A 149 16.29 1.24 -11.90
C LYS A 149 15.13 1.19 -10.92
N ILE A 150 14.77 2.31 -10.31
CA ILE A 150 13.60 2.41 -9.42
C ILE A 150 12.32 2.09 -10.20
N VAL A 151 12.12 2.69 -11.37
CA VAL A 151 10.97 2.40 -12.24
C VAL A 151 10.91 0.91 -12.57
N SER A 152 12.03 0.32 -12.98
CA SER A 152 12.11 -1.12 -13.29
C SER A 152 11.79 -2.02 -12.08
N ILE A 153 12.16 -1.62 -10.86
CA ILE A 153 11.78 -2.34 -9.64
C ILE A 153 10.26 -2.30 -9.46
N ILE A 154 9.63 -1.14 -9.64
CA ILE A 154 8.19 -1.00 -9.49
C ILE A 154 7.42 -1.76 -10.58
N GLU A 155 7.89 -1.73 -11.83
CA GLU A 155 7.35 -2.59 -12.91
C GLU A 155 7.43 -4.08 -12.55
N ASN A 156 8.52 -4.51 -11.89
CA ASN A 156 8.67 -5.87 -11.40
C ASN A 156 7.61 -6.22 -10.34
N LEU A 157 7.34 -5.30 -9.41
CA LEU A 157 6.29 -5.46 -8.40
C LEU A 157 4.90 -5.58 -9.03
N THR A 158 4.63 -4.79 -10.08
CA THR A 158 3.39 -4.88 -10.88
C THR A 158 3.28 -6.24 -11.56
N LEU A 159 4.36 -6.74 -12.18
CA LEU A 159 4.37 -8.07 -12.79
C LEU A 159 4.11 -9.19 -11.77
N TRP A 160 4.52 -9.04 -10.52
CA TRP A 160 4.18 -10.01 -9.47
C TRP A 160 2.70 -10.04 -9.14
N VAL A 161 1.96 -8.94 -9.33
CA VAL A 161 0.49 -8.95 -9.16
C VAL A 161 -0.14 -9.88 -10.20
N ASP A 162 0.29 -9.79 -11.46
CA ASP A 162 -0.21 -10.67 -12.53
C ASP A 162 0.14 -12.15 -12.28
N GLN A 163 1.32 -12.41 -11.70
CA GLN A 163 1.79 -13.76 -11.37
C GLN A 163 1.14 -14.34 -10.11
N ILE A 164 0.47 -13.52 -9.28
CA ILE A 164 -0.15 -13.91 -8.02
C ILE A 164 -1.63 -13.49 -8.07
N PRO A 165 -2.44 -14.19 -8.90
CA PRO A 165 -3.83 -13.81 -9.10
C PRO A 165 -4.64 -13.94 -7.81
N PRO A 166 -5.74 -13.18 -7.66
CA PRO A 166 -6.68 -13.33 -6.56
C PRO A 166 -7.18 -14.77 -6.44
N VAL A 167 -7.20 -15.30 -5.23
CA VAL A 167 -7.77 -16.63 -4.98
C VAL A 167 -9.26 -16.53 -4.67
N GLN A 168 -10.00 -17.58 -4.99
CA GLN A 168 -11.41 -17.66 -4.61
C GLN A 168 -11.52 -17.71 -3.08
N GLN A 169 -12.31 -16.78 -2.52
CA GLN A 169 -12.54 -16.68 -1.08
C GLN A 169 -13.99 -16.28 -0.81
N SER A 170 -14.49 -16.62 0.38
CA SER A 170 -15.82 -16.20 0.84
C SER A 170 -15.85 -14.76 1.36
N SER A 171 -14.70 -14.21 1.77
CA SER A 171 -14.59 -12.84 2.27
C SER A 171 -14.75 -11.82 1.15
N ARG A 172 -15.55 -10.78 1.41
CA ARG A 172 -15.67 -9.60 0.55
C ARG A 172 -14.58 -8.54 0.79
N TYR A 173 -13.79 -8.70 1.83
CA TYR A 173 -12.67 -7.80 2.16
C TYR A 173 -11.40 -8.23 1.39
N GLY A 174 -10.25 -7.64 1.72
CA GLY A 174 -8.99 -7.86 0.99
C GLY A 174 -8.69 -9.32 0.65
N ASN A 175 -8.15 -9.57 -0.54
CA ASN A 175 -7.85 -10.92 -1.01
C ASN A 175 -6.58 -11.46 -0.36
N ILE A 176 -6.63 -12.70 0.14
CA ILE A 176 -5.48 -13.32 0.82
C ILE A 176 -4.26 -13.51 -0.09
N SER A 177 -4.41 -13.48 -1.43
CA SER A 177 -3.29 -13.51 -2.37
C SER A 177 -2.31 -12.33 -2.16
N TYR A 178 -2.79 -11.21 -1.61
CA TYR A 178 -1.96 -10.09 -1.19
C TYR A 178 -0.85 -10.51 -0.20
N ARG A 179 -1.12 -11.47 0.69
CA ARG A 179 -0.12 -11.95 1.64
C ARG A 179 1.03 -12.67 0.93
N THR A 180 0.70 -13.48 -0.08
CA THR A 180 1.70 -14.14 -0.93
C THR A 180 2.51 -13.12 -1.75
N TRP A 181 1.85 -12.09 -2.28
CA TRP A 181 2.54 -10.99 -2.97
C TRP A 181 3.48 -10.23 -2.04
N HIS A 182 3.01 -9.89 -0.83
CA HIS A 182 3.81 -9.13 0.13
C HIS A 182 4.94 -9.96 0.73
N GLU A 183 4.75 -11.27 0.94
CA GLU A 183 5.82 -12.18 1.35
C GLU A 183 6.96 -12.16 0.32
N ARG A 184 6.63 -12.33 -0.97
CA ARG A 184 7.59 -12.20 -2.07
C ARG A 184 8.28 -10.83 -2.08
N LEU A 185 7.53 -9.74 -1.86
CA LEU A 185 8.10 -8.40 -1.70
C LEU A 185 9.14 -8.37 -0.58
N THR A 186 8.78 -8.81 0.62
CA THR A 186 9.69 -8.74 1.79
C THR A 186 10.94 -9.59 1.64
N GLU A 187 10.83 -10.77 1.03
CA GLU A 187 11.97 -11.66 0.77
C GLU A 187 12.95 -11.07 -0.26
N ASN A 188 12.45 -10.27 -1.20
CA ASN A 188 13.26 -9.76 -2.31
C ASN A 188 13.68 -8.29 -2.14
N THR A 189 13.10 -7.54 -1.20
CA THR A 189 13.32 -6.07 -1.10
C THR A 189 14.79 -5.69 -0.95
N GLU A 190 15.56 -6.39 -0.12
CA GLU A 190 17.00 -6.10 0.00
C GLU A 190 17.73 -6.30 -1.33
N SER A 191 17.47 -7.41 -2.02
CA SER A 191 18.05 -7.68 -3.34
C SER A 191 17.65 -6.62 -4.39
N LEU A 192 16.44 -6.06 -4.28
CA LEU A 192 15.98 -4.98 -5.15
C LEU A 192 16.75 -3.69 -4.89
N MET A 193 16.97 -3.32 -3.62
CA MET A 193 17.77 -2.14 -3.25
C MET A 193 19.21 -2.25 -3.75
N LEU A 194 19.83 -3.43 -3.61
CA LEU A 194 21.21 -3.68 -4.05
C LEU A 194 21.43 -3.52 -5.56
N ARG A 195 20.37 -3.46 -6.38
CA ARG A 195 20.48 -3.25 -7.84
C ARG A 195 20.93 -1.84 -8.23
N PHE A 196 20.78 -0.87 -7.33
CA PHE A 196 21.10 0.52 -7.60
C PHE A 196 22.00 1.18 -6.53
N LEU A 197 22.22 0.54 -5.38
CA LEU A 197 23.09 1.08 -4.34
C LEU A 197 24.58 0.94 -4.71
N PRO A 198 25.39 2.01 -4.61
CA PRO A 198 26.84 1.92 -4.68
C PRO A 198 27.40 1.18 -3.45
N GLU A 199 28.63 0.65 -3.56
CA GLU A 199 29.23 -0.23 -2.54
C GLU A 199 29.27 0.38 -1.13
N ASP A 200 29.59 1.66 -1.02
CA ASP A 200 29.67 2.40 0.24
C ASP A 200 28.32 2.63 0.91
N LEU A 201 27.23 2.60 0.13
CA LEU A 201 25.86 2.74 0.61
C LEU A 201 25.10 1.41 0.73
N LYS A 202 25.67 0.27 0.33
CA LYS A 202 25.04 -1.05 0.58
C LYS A 202 24.65 -1.29 2.04
N PRO A 203 25.43 -0.87 3.06
CA PRO A 203 25.02 -1.01 4.47
C PRO A 203 23.74 -0.26 4.82
N SER A 204 23.26 0.68 3.97
CA SER A 204 22.00 1.39 4.19
C SER A 204 20.76 0.50 4.08
N THR A 205 20.86 -0.72 3.52
CA THR A 205 19.72 -1.65 3.39
C THR A 205 19.03 -1.89 4.73
N ILE A 206 19.80 -1.98 5.83
CA ILE A 206 19.26 -2.14 7.19
C ILE A 206 18.27 -1.04 7.58
N GLU A 207 18.41 0.15 6.98
CA GLU A 207 17.57 1.30 7.23
C GLU A 207 16.50 1.52 6.14
N ILE A 208 16.86 1.43 4.85
CA ILE A 208 15.94 1.79 3.77
C ILE A 208 14.92 0.70 3.43
N VAL A 209 15.26 -0.59 3.64
CA VAL A 209 14.38 -1.73 3.34
C VAL A 209 13.07 -1.66 4.14
N PRO A 210 13.07 -1.37 5.45
CA PRO A 210 11.83 -1.23 6.22
C PRO A 210 10.87 -0.16 5.70
N TYR A 211 11.35 1.00 5.23
CA TYR A 211 10.46 2.03 4.65
C TYR A 211 9.82 1.53 3.36
N PHE A 212 10.60 0.92 2.46
CA PHE A 212 10.09 0.40 1.19
C PHE A 212 9.10 -0.75 1.40
N ALA A 213 9.43 -1.71 2.27
CA ALA A 213 8.56 -2.85 2.55
C ALA A 213 7.21 -2.42 3.14
N ASP A 214 7.20 -1.42 4.06
CA ASP A 214 5.98 -0.90 4.68
C ASP A 214 5.25 0.16 3.82
N SER A 215 5.66 0.33 2.54
CA SER A 215 5.04 1.26 1.59
C SER A 215 3.81 0.71 0.87
N PHE A 216 3.55 -0.60 0.95
CA PHE A 216 2.60 -1.28 0.07
C PHE A 216 1.37 -1.87 0.78
N GLY A 217 1.13 -1.50 2.04
CA GLY A 217 -0.05 -1.92 2.80
C GLY A 217 0.27 -2.85 3.97
N ASN A 218 -0.75 -3.28 4.70
CA ASN A 218 -0.59 -4.16 5.87
C ASN A 218 -1.03 -5.60 5.58
N THR A 219 -0.16 -6.59 5.79
CA THR A 219 -0.44 -8.02 5.53
C THR A 219 -1.53 -8.64 6.40
N ILE A 220 -1.67 -8.14 7.64
CA ILE A 220 -2.64 -8.67 8.59
C ILE A 220 -4.03 -8.16 8.22
N ARG A 221 -4.17 -6.84 8.07
CA ARG A 221 -5.44 -6.17 7.78
C ARG A 221 -5.83 -6.22 6.30
N ILE A 222 -4.88 -6.43 5.40
CA ILE A 222 -5.02 -6.36 3.94
C ILE A 222 -5.66 -5.01 3.56
N ASP A 223 -5.06 -3.93 4.07
CA ASP A 223 -5.46 -2.56 3.83
C ASP A 223 -4.29 -1.70 3.36
N TYR A 224 -4.64 -0.56 2.78
CA TYR A 224 -3.73 0.47 2.31
C TYR A 224 -4.26 1.84 2.74
N GLY A 225 -3.37 2.79 2.97
CA GLY A 225 -3.74 4.14 3.38
C GLY A 225 -2.55 5.10 3.38
N THR A 226 -2.82 6.36 3.74
CA THR A 226 -1.86 7.47 3.63
C THR A 226 -0.58 7.30 4.44
N GLY A 227 -0.58 6.44 5.47
CA GLY A 227 0.64 6.06 6.19
C GLY A 227 1.63 5.27 5.32
N HIS A 228 1.12 4.36 4.47
CA HIS A 228 1.93 3.58 3.54
C HIS A 228 2.48 4.47 2.40
N GLU A 229 1.65 5.36 1.87
CA GLU A 229 2.11 6.41 0.94
C GLU A 229 3.23 7.27 1.55
N THR A 230 3.08 7.63 2.83
CA THR A 230 4.08 8.42 3.56
C THR A 230 5.38 7.65 3.79
N ASN A 231 5.33 6.32 3.97
CA ASN A 231 6.53 5.48 4.01
C ASN A 231 7.24 5.42 2.64
N PHE A 232 6.49 5.40 1.53
CA PHE A 232 7.09 5.47 0.20
C PHE A 232 7.82 6.80 -0.01
N ALA A 233 7.18 7.90 0.40
CA ALA A 233 7.82 9.22 0.38
C ALA A 233 9.03 9.30 1.32
N ALA A 234 8.98 8.65 2.49
CA ALA A 234 10.12 8.53 3.41
C ALA A 234 11.29 7.75 2.79
N TRP A 235 11.00 6.68 2.06
CA TRP A 235 12.01 5.93 1.32
C TRP A 235 12.67 6.81 0.24
N LEU A 236 11.90 7.54 -0.56
CA LEU A 236 12.45 8.51 -1.53
C LEU A 236 13.28 9.60 -0.84
N TYR A 237 12.82 10.13 0.29
CA TYR A 237 13.59 11.09 1.08
C TYR A 237 14.93 10.50 1.55
N CYS A 238 14.95 9.24 2.00
CA CYS A 238 16.19 8.54 2.34
C CYS A 238 17.16 8.44 1.14
N LEU A 239 16.66 8.15 -0.06
CA LEU A 239 17.49 8.15 -1.28
C LEU A 239 18.06 9.54 -1.58
N ALA A 240 17.26 10.59 -1.43
CA ALA A 240 17.71 11.98 -1.60
C ALA A 240 18.76 12.38 -0.56
N ARG A 241 18.56 11.98 0.71
CA ARG A 241 19.52 12.17 1.80
C ARG A 241 20.85 11.47 1.53
N MET A 242 20.85 10.35 0.83
CA MET A 242 22.05 9.63 0.40
C MET A 242 22.66 10.18 -0.90
N GLY A 243 22.03 11.17 -1.55
CA GLY A 243 22.49 11.73 -2.82
C GLY A 243 22.30 10.79 -4.02
N LEU A 244 21.44 9.77 -3.90
CA LEU A 244 21.14 8.82 -4.99
C LEU A 244 20.11 9.37 -5.97
N ILE A 245 19.22 10.22 -5.50
CA ILE A 245 18.33 11.03 -6.32
C ILE A 245 18.57 12.50 -5.98
N MET A 246 18.71 13.33 -6.99
CA MET A 246 19.01 14.75 -6.84
C MET A 246 17.86 15.61 -7.39
N GLU A 247 17.94 16.93 -7.26
CA GLU A 247 16.84 17.84 -7.64
C GLU A 247 16.45 17.72 -9.13
N GLU A 248 17.42 17.42 -9.98
CA GLU A 248 17.23 17.11 -11.40
C GLU A 248 16.37 15.86 -11.65
N ASP A 249 16.37 14.90 -10.73
CA ASP A 249 15.58 13.67 -10.82
C ASP A 249 14.15 13.82 -10.30
N TYR A 250 13.86 14.84 -9.48
CA TYR A 250 12.57 14.97 -8.78
C TYR A 250 11.38 14.98 -9.74
N GLN A 251 11.55 15.62 -10.89
CA GLN A 251 10.52 15.63 -11.92
C GLN A 251 10.23 14.20 -12.43
N ALA A 252 11.26 13.38 -12.67
CA ALA A 252 11.07 12.00 -13.12
C ALA A 252 10.55 11.10 -11.99
N VAL A 253 11.04 11.25 -10.76
CA VAL A 253 10.58 10.51 -9.58
C VAL A 253 9.06 10.65 -9.41
N VAL A 254 8.51 11.85 -9.61
CA VAL A 254 7.06 12.08 -9.48
C VAL A 254 6.29 11.64 -10.73
N LYS A 255 6.82 11.87 -11.94
CA LYS A 255 6.08 11.62 -13.19
C LYS A 255 6.15 10.19 -13.73
N LYS A 256 7.24 9.47 -13.47
CA LYS A 256 7.51 8.14 -14.02
C LYS A 256 7.15 7.02 -13.06
N GLY A 257 7.04 7.30 -11.76
CA GLY A 257 6.48 6.34 -10.81
C GLY A 257 4.96 6.20 -10.99
N PRO A 258 4.34 5.09 -10.53
CA PRO A 258 2.89 4.88 -10.56
C PRO A 258 2.11 5.80 -9.60
N PHE A 259 2.75 6.84 -9.06
CA PHE A 259 2.12 7.83 -8.18
C PHE A 259 0.94 8.56 -8.85
N ALA A 260 0.86 8.50 -10.19
CA ALA A 260 -0.23 9.08 -10.98
C ALA A 260 -1.58 8.33 -10.84
N GLU A 261 -1.60 7.10 -10.31
CA GLU A 261 -2.79 6.22 -10.40
C GLU A 261 -3.67 6.18 -9.14
N HIS A 262 -3.29 6.86 -8.04
CA HIS A 262 -3.96 6.70 -6.75
C HIS A 262 -4.42 8.04 -6.13
N SER A 263 -5.59 8.58 -6.48
CA SER A 263 -6.26 9.62 -5.66
C SER A 263 -7.74 9.88 -6.04
N PRO A 264 -8.71 9.16 -5.46
CA PRO A 264 -10.14 9.41 -5.66
C PRO A 264 -10.75 10.40 -4.63
N MET A 265 -10.14 11.57 -4.44
CA MET A 265 -10.79 12.71 -3.76
C MET A 265 -10.64 13.97 -4.62
N LEU A 266 -11.45 14.09 -5.67
CA LEU A 266 -11.44 15.22 -6.61
C LEU A 266 -12.86 15.68 -6.97
N ASP A 267 -13.76 15.78 -6.00
CA ASP A 267 -15.07 16.42 -6.21
C ASP A 267 -15.06 17.88 -5.70
N ASP A 268 -14.55 18.12 -4.48
CA ASP A 268 -14.53 19.45 -3.84
C ASP A 268 -13.39 20.40 -4.30
N ILE A 269 -12.33 19.87 -4.89
CA ILE A 269 -11.19 20.68 -5.38
C ILE A 269 -11.58 21.53 -6.60
N SER A 270 -12.62 21.13 -7.33
CA SER A 270 -13.13 21.80 -8.53
C SER A 270 -13.66 23.21 -8.27
N ALA A 271 -14.05 23.54 -7.02
CA ALA A 271 -14.56 24.84 -6.62
C ALA A 271 -13.48 25.90 -6.32
N VAL A 272 -12.20 25.51 -6.31
CA VAL A 272 -11.08 26.40 -5.97
C VAL A 272 -10.64 27.17 -7.22
N PRO A 273 -10.46 28.52 -7.16
CA PRO A 273 -10.33 29.35 -8.35
C PRO A 273 -9.01 29.18 -9.12
N ASN A 274 -7.98 28.56 -8.52
CA ASN A 274 -6.74 28.22 -9.21
C ASN A 274 -5.97 27.08 -8.55
N TRP A 275 -5.18 26.38 -9.36
CA TRP A 275 -4.34 25.26 -8.95
C TRP A 275 -3.30 25.61 -7.88
N LYS A 276 -2.85 26.88 -7.78
CA LYS A 276 -1.92 27.31 -6.73
C LYS A 276 -2.57 27.25 -5.34
N LYS A 277 -3.83 27.69 -5.22
CA LYS A 277 -4.61 27.58 -3.98
C LYS A 277 -4.96 26.13 -3.66
N VAL A 278 -5.32 25.32 -4.67
CA VAL A 278 -5.54 23.88 -4.50
C VAL A 278 -4.30 23.23 -3.91
N ASN A 279 -3.14 23.38 -4.55
CA ASN A 279 -1.89 22.78 -4.10
C ASN A 279 -1.51 23.23 -2.69
N GLY A 280 -1.62 24.54 -2.41
CA GLY A 280 -1.37 25.07 -1.07
C GLY A 280 -2.32 24.49 -0.02
N GLY A 281 -3.61 24.33 -0.34
CA GLY A 281 -4.59 23.69 0.53
C GLY A 281 -4.28 22.22 0.78
N MET A 282 -3.93 21.47 -0.26
CA MET A 282 -3.57 20.05 -0.17
C MET A 282 -2.30 19.83 0.66
N LEU A 283 -1.30 20.70 0.55
CA LEU A 283 -0.09 20.62 1.40
C LEU A 283 -0.41 20.87 2.88
N LYS A 284 -1.31 21.82 3.19
CA LYS A 284 -1.78 22.04 4.57
C LYS A 284 -2.60 20.86 5.07
N MET A 285 -3.44 20.28 4.22
CA MET A 285 -4.25 19.10 4.55
C MET A 285 -3.37 17.89 4.78
N TYR A 286 -2.35 17.64 3.95
CA TYR A 286 -1.37 16.57 4.16
C TYR A 286 -0.68 16.71 5.52
N LYS A 287 -0.23 17.92 5.86
CA LYS A 287 0.35 18.18 7.17
C LYS A 287 -0.63 17.85 8.32
N ALA A 288 -1.85 18.39 8.28
CA ALA A 288 -2.80 18.27 9.38
C ALA A 288 -3.48 16.89 9.50
N GLU A 289 -3.79 16.27 8.36
CA GLU A 289 -4.57 15.04 8.29
C GLU A 289 -3.72 13.78 8.09
N VAL A 290 -2.41 13.93 7.84
CA VAL A 290 -1.46 12.80 7.80
C VAL A 290 -0.40 12.99 8.88
N LEU A 291 0.46 14.01 8.76
CA LEU A 291 1.64 14.17 9.63
C LEU A 291 1.31 14.53 11.08
N GLU A 292 0.14 15.12 11.34
CA GLU A 292 -0.32 15.49 12.69
C GLU A 292 -1.30 14.47 13.30
N LYS A 293 -1.58 13.34 12.63
CA LYS A 293 -2.49 12.29 13.13
C LYS A 293 -1.73 11.10 13.71
N VAL A 294 -1.86 10.89 15.02
CA VAL A 294 -1.26 9.74 15.72
C VAL A 294 -1.64 8.39 15.09
N PRO A 295 -2.91 8.11 14.73
CA PRO A 295 -3.26 6.82 14.13
C PRO A 295 -2.53 6.49 12.84
N ILE A 296 -2.07 7.52 12.11
CA ILE A 296 -1.30 7.38 10.88
C ILE A 296 0.20 7.34 11.20
N MET A 297 0.70 8.37 11.88
CA MET A 297 2.14 8.55 12.12
C MET A 297 2.73 7.62 13.17
N GLN A 298 1.93 6.90 13.96
CA GLN A 298 2.42 5.84 14.84
C GLN A 298 3.15 4.71 14.07
N HIS A 299 2.87 4.57 12.77
CA HIS A 299 3.52 3.61 11.90
C HIS A 299 4.82 4.13 11.26
N PHE A 300 5.06 5.45 11.30
CA PHE A 300 6.23 6.07 10.71
C PHE A 300 7.51 5.66 11.45
N LEU A 301 8.54 5.32 10.69
CA LEU A 301 9.79 4.77 11.22
C LEU A 301 10.87 5.86 11.34
N PHE A 302 11.71 5.74 12.38
CA PHE A 302 12.82 6.66 12.64
C PHE A 302 14.14 5.89 12.76
N GLY A 303 15.11 6.26 11.93
CA GLY A 303 16.45 5.67 11.85
C GLY A 303 17.55 6.72 11.98
N TRP A 304 18.65 6.57 11.27
CA TRP A 304 19.75 7.55 11.21
C TRP A 304 19.56 8.56 10.07
N LEU A 305 19.01 8.13 8.93
CA LEU A 305 18.58 8.99 7.84
C LEU A 305 17.39 9.86 8.29
N ILE A 306 16.37 9.28 8.91
CA ILE A 306 15.22 10.02 9.45
C ILE A 306 15.30 10.04 10.98
N LYS A 307 15.88 11.10 11.55
CA LYS A 307 16.18 11.20 12.98
C LYS A 307 14.94 11.59 13.81
N TRP A 308 14.80 10.96 14.98
CA TRP A 308 13.82 11.29 16.03
C TRP A 308 14.22 12.52 16.84
#